data_AF-A0A429UB04-F1
#
_entry.id   AF-A0A429UB04-F1
#
_cell.length_a   1.000
_cell.length_b   1.000
_cell.length_c   1.000
_cell.angle_alpha   90.00
_cell.angle_beta   90.00
_cell.angle_gamma   90.00
#
_symmetry.space_group_name_H-M   'P 1'
#
loop_
_entity.id
_entity.type
_entity.pdbx_description
1 polymer ?
#
loop_
_entity_poly.entity_id
_entity_poly.type
_entity_poly.pdbx_seq_one_letter_code
_entity_poly.pdbx_strand_id
1 'polypeptide(L)'
;MAPLSIDPRPLNADERAVLEHVLSAEFVGASQLRSQLDRAEVIAVWAPGSVSVDLRVGAPCEPAALPQGLVPVDAEVHDPSGAYVGEILLWTDGATLTALEFAWVTDEMPTSLPAVLDGCLIRPA
;
A
#
# COMPACT_ATOMS: atom_id res chain seq x y z
N MET A 1 2.75 -19.10 -2.04
CA MET A 1 1.57 -19.18 -2.92
C MET A 1 1.72 -18.10 -3.98
N ALA A 2 1.23 -18.33 -5.20
CA ALA A 2 1.26 -17.30 -6.25
C ALA A 2 0.08 -16.34 -6.08
N PRO A 3 0.24 -15.03 -6.41
CA PRO A 3 -0.86 -14.07 -6.41
C PRO A 3 -2.01 -14.53 -7.30
N LEU A 4 -3.23 -14.16 -6.92
CA LEU A 4 -4.44 -14.38 -7.69
C LEU A 4 -4.68 -13.19 -8.62
N SER A 5 -4.48 -13.40 -9.92
CA SER A 5 -4.80 -12.41 -10.93
C SER A 5 -6.28 -12.05 -10.90
N ILE A 6 -6.58 -10.77 -11.06
CA ILE A 6 -7.94 -10.22 -11.20
C ILE A 6 -8.06 -9.43 -12.50
N ASP A 7 -9.28 -9.05 -12.87
CA ASP A 7 -9.47 -8.00 -13.89
C ASP A 7 -8.94 -6.67 -13.31
N PRO A 8 -8.00 -5.99 -13.99
CA PRO A 8 -7.43 -4.75 -13.49
C PRO A 8 -8.50 -3.74 -13.12
N ARG A 9 -8.38 -3.16 -11.93
CA ARG A 9 -9.30 -2.13 -11.43
C ARG A 9 -8.53 -0.95 -10.85
N PRO A 10 -9.11 0.26 -10.83
CA PRO A 10 -8.53 1.36 -10.08
C PRO A 10 -8.43 1.04 -8.59
N LEU A 11 -7.60 1.81 -7.89
CA LEU A 11 -7.57 1.84 -6.44
C LEU A 11 -8.97 2.12 -5.88
N ASN A 12 -9.38 1.37 -4.86
CA ASN A 12 -10.54 1.72 -4.07
C ASN A 12 -10.20 2.86 -3.08
N ALA A 13 -11.20 3.33 -2.33
CA ALA A 13 -11.03 4.44 -1.41
C ALA A 13 -10.02 4.14 -0.28
N ASP A 14 -10.03 2.93 0.26
CA ASP A 14 -9.17 2.54 1.39
C ASP A 14 -7.71 2.37 0.93
N GLU A 15 -7.49 1.70 -0.21
CA GLU A 15 -6.18 1.56 -0.85
C GLU A 15 -5.57 2.92 -1.16
N ARG A 16 -6.37 3.84 -1.71
CA ARG A 16 -5.94 5.19 -2.02
C ARG A 16 -5.60 5.97 -0.75
N ALA A 17 -6.43 5.91 0.29
CA ALA A 17 -6.20 6.62 1.54
C ALA A 17 -4.91 6.16 2.23
N VAL A 18 -4.67 4.84 2.28
CA VAL A 18 -3.44 4.28 2.84
C VAL A 18 -2.22 4.71 2.03
N LEU A 19 -2.28 4.63 0.69
CA LEU A 19 -1.17 5.05 -0.17
C LEU A 19 -0.87 6.55 -0.05
N GLU A 20 -1.90 7.40 -0.04
CA GLU A 20 -1.75 8.84 0.18
C GLU A 20 -1.11 9.14 1.54
N HIS A 21 -1.48 8.40 2.58
CA HIS A 21 -0.90 8.55 3.91
C HIS A 21 0.57 8.13 3.95
N VAL A 22 0.91 6.93 3.47
CA VAL A 22 2.30 6.44 3.42
C VAL A 22 3.19 7.39 2.61
N LEU A 23 2.69 7.87 1.47
CA LEU A 23 3.42 8.78 0.59
C LEU A 23 3.38 10.26 1.02
N SER A 24 2.71 10.58 2.13
CA SER A 24 2.75 11.91 2.74
C SER A 24 4.07 12.17 3.48
N ALA A 25 4.80 11.10 3.84
CA ALA A 25 6.16 11.19 4.34
C ALA A 25 7.11 11.70 3.26
N GLU A 26 8.05 12.57 3.64
CA GLU A 26 8.99 13.17 2.70
C GLU A 26 10.25 12.31 2.54
N PHE A 27 10.45 11.80 1.32
CA PHE A 27 11.64 11.06 0.91
C PHE A 27 11.89 11.26 -0.60
N VAL A 28 13.07 10.86 -1.07
CA VAL A 28 13.43 10.98 -2.49
C VAL A 28 12.48 10.13 -3.35
N GLY A 29 11.74 10.78 -4.24
CA GLY A 29 10.76 10.11 -5.12
C GLY A 29 9.32 10.14 -4.62
N ALA A 30 9.05 10.63 -3.40
CA ALA A 30 7.70 10.64 -2.83
C ALA A 30 6.69 11.40 -3.69
N SER A 31 7.04 12.58 -4.21
CA SER A 31 6.14 13.37 -5.06
C SER A 31 5.85 12.69 -6.41
N GLN A 32 6.83 12.00 -6.99
CA GLN A 32 6.65 11.20 -8.19
C GLN A 32 5.73 10.00 -7.92
N LEU A 33 5.92 9.28 -6.82
CA LEU A 33 5.03 8.17 -6.45
C LEU A 33 3.60 8.67 -6.17
N ARG A 34 3.42 9.84 -5.54
CA ARG A 34 2.10 10.45 -5.34
C ARG A 34 1.40 10.77 -6.66
N SER A 35 2.13 11.23 -7.68
CA SER A 35 1.54 11.56 -8.98
C SER A 35 1.05 10.32 -9.75
N GLN A 36 1.47 9.11 -9.35
CA GLN A 36 1.09 7.85 -9.97
C GLN A 36 -0.26 7.31 -9.50
N LEU A 37 -0.80 7.77 -8.34
CA LEU A 37 -1.99 7.19 -7.71
C LEU A 37 -3.24 7.20 -8.60
N ASP A 38 -3.42 8.23 -9.42
CA ASP A 38 -4.55 8.33 -10.37
C ASP A 38 -4.48 7.31 -11.51
N ARG A 39 -3.32 6.68 -11.71
CA ARG A 39 -3.03 5.72 -12.78
C ARG A 39 -2.68 4.35 -12.24
N ALA A 40 -2.71 4.17 -10.92
CA ALA A 40 -2.43 2.91 -10.27
C ALA A 40 -3.67 2.01 -10.36
N GLU A 41 -3.43 0.77 -10.78
CA GLU A 41 -4.44 -0.27 -10.88
C GLU A 41 -4.02 -1.46 -10.03
N VAL A 42 -4.99 -2.06 -9.34
CA VAL A 42 -4.81 -3.37 -8.72
C VAL A 42 -4.96 -4.44 -9.80
N ILE A 43 -3.95 -5.29 -9.94
CA ILE A 43 -3.90 -6.35 -10.96
C ILE A 43 -3.95 -7.76 -10.35
N ALA A 44 -3.65 -7.91 -9.07
CA ALA A 44 -3.75 -9.16 -8.35
C ALA A 44 -3.97 -8.94 -6.85
N VAL A 45 -4.51 -9.96 -6.19
CA VAL A 45 -4.58 -10.06 -4.72
C VAL A 45 -3.71 -11.24 -4.27
N TRP A 46 -3.02 -11.13 -3.13
CA TRP A 46 -2.01 -12.13 -2.77
C TRP A 46 -2.59 -13.50 -2.37
N ALA A 47 -3.81 -13.51 -1.84
CA ALA A 47 -4.55 -14.71 -1.48
C ALA A 47 -6.07 -14.41 -1.43
N PRO A 48 -6.95 -15.43 -1.42
CA PRO A 48 -8.38 -15.20 -1.24
C PRO A 48 -8.65 -14.40 0.05
N GLY A 49 -9.33 -13.26 -0.07
CA GLY A 49 -9.65 -12.39 1.06
C GLY A 49 -8.48 -11.54 1.58
N SER A 50 -7.29 -11.62 0.97
CA SER A 50 -6.17 -10.76 1.34
C SER A 50 -6.41 -9.32 0.89
N VAL A 51 -5.97 -8.38 1.72
CA VAL A 51 -5.94 -6.95 1.41
C VAL A 51 -4.60 -6.49 0.82
N SER A 52 -3.61 -7.39 0.74
CA SER A 52 -2.35 -7.14 0.03
C SER A 52 -2.55 -7.36 -1.47
N VAL A 53 -2.08 -6.42 -2.26
CA VAL A 53 -2.36 -6.30 -3.69
C VAL A 53 -1.12 -5.99 -4.50
N ASP A 54 -1.07 -6.56 -5.70
CA ASP A 54 -0.10 -6.14 -6.72
C ASP A 54 -0.68 -4.97 -7.50
N LEU A 55 0.18 -3.97 -7.73
CA LEU A 55 -0.14 -2.74 -8.42
C LEU A 55 0.57 -2.68 -9.77
N ARG A 56 -0.05 -1.96 -10.69
CA ARG A 56 0.57 -1.52 -11.93
C ARG A 56 0.23 -0.06 -12.16
N VAL A 57 1.20 0.72 -12.62
CA VAL A 57 0.99 2.12 -13.00
C VAL A 57 0.91 2.25 -14.51
N GLY A 58 -0.21 2.79 -15.01
CA GLY A 58 -0.40 3.06 -16.44
C GLY A 58 0.46 4.22 -16.95
N ALA A 59 0.92 4.13 -18.21
CA ALA A 59 1.64 5.21 -18.88
C ALA A 59 0.71 6.34 -19.36
N PRO A 60 1.21 7.59 -19.53
CA PRO A 60 2.51 8.08 -19.06
C PRO A 60 2.53 8.31 -17.54
N CYS A 61 3.67 8.07 -16.91
CA CYS A 61 3.92 8.40 -15.51
C CYS A 61 5.34 8.96 -15.35
N GLU A 62 5.55 9.80 -14.32
CA GLU A 62 6.89 10.22 -13.95
C GLU A 62 7.53 9.12 -13.08
N PRO A 63 8.69 8.55 -13.49
CA PRO A 63 9.36 7.56 -12.69
C PRO A 63 9.91 8.20 -11.41
N ALA A 64 9.77 7.51 -10.29
CA ALA A 64 10.49 7.86 -9.08
C ALA A 64 12.00 7.67 -9.27
N ALA A 65 12.82 8.41 -8.52
CA ALA A 65 14.27 8.26 -8.49
C ALA A 65 14.69 7.49 -7.21
N LEU A 66 14.09 6.32 -7.01
CA LEU A 66 14.26 5.49 -5.81
C LEU A 66 14.90 4.15 -6.20
N PRO A 67 15.76 3.54 -5.37
CA PRO A 67 16.18 2.15 -5.59
C PRO A 67 14.97 1.22 -5.62
N GLN A 68 14.99 0.20 -6.49
CA GLN A 68 13.97 -0.85 -6.46
C GLN A 68 13.86 -1.47 -5.07
N GLY A 69 12.63 -1.69 -4.62
CA GLY A 69 12.33 -2.33 -3.34
C GLY A 69 11.31 -1.57 -2.51
N LEU A 70 11.46 -1.72 -1.19
CA LEU A 70 10.56 -1.15 -0.20
C LEU A 70 10.73 0.37 -0.10
N VAL A 71 9.63 1.11 -0.11
CA VAL A 71 9.60 2.54 0.21
C VAL A 71 10.05 2.74 1.65
N PRO A 72 10.99 3.67 1.93
CA PRO A 72 11.59 3.83 3.26
C PRO A 72 10.67 4.64 4.18
N VAL A 73 9.49 4.11 4.48
CA VAL A 73 8.51 4.70 5.39
C VAL A 73 8.09 3.66 6.41
N ASP A 74 8.22 4.02 7.69
CA ASP A 74 7.71 3.22 8.79
C ASP A 74 6.22 3.51 8.95
N ALA A 75 5.37 2.62 8.43
CA ALA A 75 3.91 2.77 8.45
C ALA A 75 3.28 1.73 9.38
N GLU A 76 3.53 1.91 10.68
CA GLU A 76 2.99 1.04 11.74
C GLU A 76 1.47 1.11 11.81
N VAL A 77 0.85 -0.06 11.99
CA VAL A 77 -0.58 -0.22 12.18
C VAL A 77 -0.85 -0.64 13.61
N HIS A 78 -1.73 0.08 14.29
CA HIS A 78 -2.17 -0.23 15.65
C HIS A 78 -3.65 -0.59 15.68
N ASP A 79 -4.07 -1.36 16.67
CA ASP A 79 -5.49 -1.52 16.97
C ASP A 79 -6.05 -0.31 17.77
N PRO A 80 -7.38 -0.22 18.00
CA PRO A 80 -7.96 0.88 18.77
C PRO A 80 -7.49 0.99 20.23
N SER A 81 -6.86 -0.05 20.79
CA SER A 81 -6.24 -0.02 22.12
C SER A 81 -4.81 0.56 22.10
N GLY A 82 -4.26 0.79 20.90
CA GLY A 82 -2.90 1.24 20.67
C GLY A 82 -1.89 0.10 20.53
N ALA A 83 -2.32 -1.16 20.53
CA ALA A 83 -1.42 -2.29 20.38
C ALA A 83 -0.94 -2.39 18.92
N TYR A 84 0.36 -2.61 18.71
CA TYR A 84 0.92 -2.86 17.39
C TYR A 84 0.37 -4.17 16.81
N VAL A 85 -0.13 -4.12 15.57
CA VAL A 85 -0.70 -5.28 14.87
C VAL A 85 -0.05 -5.57 13.53
N GLY A 86 0.88 -4.72 13.09
CA GLY A 86 1.65 -4.91 11.86
C GLY A 86 2.04 -3.59 11.22
N GLU A 87 2.36 -3.64 9.94
CA GLU A 87 2.81 -2.50 9.14
C GLU A 87 2.21 -2.53 7.73
N ILE A 88 2.12 -1.36 7.12
CA ILE A 88 1.91 -1.22 5.68
C ILE A 88 3.26 -1.10 4.98
N LEU A 89 3.50 -1.99 4.04
CA LEU A 89 4.68 -2.00 3.19
C LEU A 89 4.28 -1.57 1.77
N LEU A 90 5.02 -0.64 1.21
CA LEU A 90 4.82 -0.16 -0.16
C LEU A 90 6.03 -0.52 -1.02
N TRP A 91 5.80 -1.26 -2.10
CA TRP A 91 6.85 -1.77 -2.96
C TRP A 91 6.93 -1.00 -4.27
N THR A 92 8.16 -0.86 -4.78
CA THR A 92 8.44 -0.25 -6.09
C THR A 92 9.43 -1.10 -6.88
N ASP A 93 9.42 -0.93 -8.21
CA ASP A 93 10.50 -1.40 -9.10
C ASP A 93 11.58 -0.33 -9.33
N GLY A 94 11.59 0.73 -8.51
CA GLY A 94 12.47 1.87 -8.62
C GLY A 94 11.94 2.98 -9.52
N ALA A 95 10.96 2.70 -10.38
CA ALA A 95 10.28 3.72 -11.19
C ALA A 95 8.81 3.91 -10.76
N THR A 96 8.12 2.81 -10.43
CA THR A 96 6.68 2.80 -10.22
C THR A 96 6.25 1.98 -9.01
N LEU A 97 5.03 2.25 -8.52
CA LEU A 97 4.37 1.44 -7.50
C LEU A 97 4.08 0.03 -8.04
N THR A 98 4.46 -1.00 -7.27
CA THR A 98 4.32 -2.41 -7.67
C THR A 98 3.50 -3.26 -6.71
N ALA A 99 3.43 -2.94 -5.43
CA ALA A 99 2.54 -3.64 -4.50
C ALA A 99 2.25 -2.82 -3.25
N LEU A 100 1.06 -3.02 -2.69
CA LEU A 100 0.68 -2.59 -1.35
C LEU A 100 0.51 -3.86 -0.51
N GLU A 101 1.26 -3.96 0.59
CA GLU A 101 1.23 -5.11 1.48
C GLU A 101 0.83 -4.66 2.89
N PHE A 102 -0.05 -5.43 3.53
CA PHE A 102 -0.21 -5.39 4.97
C PHE A 102 0.58 -6.57 5.55
N ALA A 103 1.70 -6.26 6.22
CA ALA A 103 2.49 -7.23 6.99
C ALA A 103 1.97 -7.26 8.43
N TRP A 104 1.06 -8.19 8.75
CA TRP A 104 0.46 -8.31 10.08
C TRP A 104 1.23 -9.28 10.99
N VAL A 105 1.12 -9.08 12.30
CA VAL A 105 1.70 -9.98 13.34
C VAL A 105 0.66 -10.71 14.17
N THR A 106 -0.63 -10.50 13.89
CA THR A 106 -1.74 -11.17 14.57
C THR A 106 -1.98 -12.59 14.06
N ASP A 107 -2.70 -13.40 14.83
CA ASP A 107 -3.02 -14.79 14.45
C ASP A 107 -3.92 -14.87 13.20
N GLU A 108 -4.85 -13.92 13.07
CA GLU A 108 -5.77 -13.84 11.94
C GLU A 108 -5.28 -12.82 10.91
N MET A 109 -5.44 -13.18 9.63
CA MET A 109 -5.18 -12.29 8.52
C MET A 109 -6.19 -11.13 8.53
N PRO A 110 -5.75 -9.87 8.36
CA PRO A 110 -6.65 -8.74 8.23
C PRO A 110 -7.52 -8.87 6.98
N THR A 111 -8.81 -8.60 7.14
CA THR A 111 -9.82 -8.61 6.06
C THR A 111 -10.12 -7.22 5.50
N SER A 112 -9.53 -6.18 6.10
CA SER A 112 -9.63 -4.78 5.69
C SER A 112 -8.30 -4.06 5.87
N LEU A 113 -8.02 -3.06 5.03
CA LEU A 113 -6.91 -2.14 5.24
C LEU A 113 -7.13 -1.28 6.51
N PRO A 114 -6.06 -0.74 7.12
CA PRO A 114 -6.19 0.21 8.21
C PRO A 114 -6.86 1.52 7.76
N ALA A 115 -7.63 2.12 8.65
CA ALA A 115 -8.13 3.47 8.48
C ALA A 115 -7.05 4.49 8.85
N VAL A 116 -6.99 5.60 8.12
CA VAL A 116 -6.13 6.75 8.47
C VAL A 116 -6.90 7.66 9.42
N LEU A 117 -6.51 7.70 10.70
CA LEU A 117 -7.14 8.51 11.74
C LEU A 117 -6.09 9.38 12.43
N ASP A 118 -6.27 10.71 12.38
CA ASP A 118 -5.35 11.69 12.98
C ASP A 118 -3.87 11.50 12.59
N GLY A 119 -3.62 10.99 11.37
CA GLY A 119 -2.27 10.71 10.88
C GLY A 119 -1.68 9.38 11.37
N CYS A 120 -2.51 8.48 11.92
CA CYS A 120 -2.14 7.13 12.32
C CYS A 120 -2.91 6.09 11.50
N LEU A 121 -2.29 4.93 11.25
CA LEU A 121 -2.96 3.77 10.66
C LEU A 121 -3.56 2.92 11.77
N ILE A 122 -4.89 2.85 11.80
CA ILE A 122 -5.64 2.10 12.82
C ILE A 122 -6.37 0.94 12.17
N ARG A 123 -6.12 -0.29 12.65
CA ARG A 123 -6.88 -1.46 12.22
C ARG A 123 -8.35 -1.28 12.63
N PRO A 124 -9.30 -1.48 11.71
CA PRO A 124 -10.71 -1.51 12.06
C PRO A 124 -10.99 -2.58 13.13
N ALA A 125 -12.00 -2.31 13.96
CA ALA A 125 -12.47 -3.20 15.02
C ALA A 125 -13.11 -4.48 14.45
#